data_AF-A6JZH4-F1
#
_entry.id   AF-A6JZH4-F1
#
_cell.length_a   1.000
_cell.length_b   1.000
_cell.length_c   1.000
_cell.angle_alpha   90.00
_cell.angle_beta   90.00
_cell.angle_gamma   90.00
#
_symmetry.space_group_name_H-M   'P 1'
#
loop_
_entity.id
_entity.type
_entity.pdbx_description
1 polymer ?
#
loop_
_entity_poly.entity_id
_entity_poly.type
_entity_poly.pdbx_seq_one_letter_code
_entity_poly.pdbx_strand_id
1 'polypeptide(L)'
;MRIEYVAVAPWPLEPEGPRGTRVEVTMEGGYDILHDVSCALRQPIRSLYRTHVIRRFWNTLQSINQTDQMLAHLQAFSSVPEHFTLPDSTKSGVPLFYIPPGSGTPHSGSDSSHAQFAAYWKPVLSMDANSWQRWLHMHRLVLILEHDTPLPKHLHTPG
;
A
#
# COMPACT_ATOMS: atom_id res chain seq x y z
N MET A 1 -21.71 -15.56 -7.22
CA MET A 1 -21.17 -15.16 -5.91
C MET A 1 -20.84 -13.69 -6.00
N ARG A 2 -21.35 -12.89 -5.08
CA ARG A 2 -21.14 -11.44 -4.98
C ARG A 2 -20.33 -11.18 -3.71
N ILE A 3 -19.35 -10.30 -3.80
CA ILE A 3 -18.56 -9.81 -2.67
C ILE A 3 -18.78 -8.30 -2.63
N GLU A 4 -19.18 -7.81 -1.47
CA GLU A 4 -19.35 -6.39 -1.21
C GLU A 4 -18.34 -5.98 -0.13
N TYR A 5 -17.62 -4.88 -0.38
CA TYR A 5 -16.63 -4.33 0.52
C TYR A 5 -17.08 -2.92 0.90
N VAL A 6 -17.20 -2.65 2.20
CA VAL A 6 -17.64 -1.36 2.72
C VAL A 6 -16.65 -0.90 3.78
N ALA A 7 -16.10 0.31 3.60
CA ALA A 7 -15.26 0.98 4.58
C ALA A 7 -15.97 2.25 5.06
N VAL A 8 -16.16 2.39 6.37
CA VAL A 8 -16.86 3.51 7.01
C VAL A 8 -15.97 4.15 8.06
N ALA A 9 -15.81 5.46 8.00
CA ALA A 9 -15.12 6.26 9.00
C ALA A 9 -16.00 7.43 9.44
N PRO A 10 -15.93 7.86 10.71
CA PRO A 10 -16.64 9.05 11.17
C PRO A 10 -16.12 10.31 10.45
N TRP A 11 -17.05 11.20 10.08
CA TRP A 11 -16.75 12.53 9.57
C TRP A 11 -17.61 13.57 10.32
N PRO A 12 -17.04 14.70 10.79
CA PRO A 12 -15.63 15.09 10.71
C PRO A 12 -14.71 14.17 11.53
N LEU A 13 -13.42 14.19 11.19
CA LEU A 13 -12.40 13.49 11.98
C LEU A 13 -12.19 14.24 13.29
N GLU A 14 -12.95 13.87 14.32
CA GLU A 14 -12.82 14.46 15.66
C GLU A 14 -11.37 14.36 16.16
N PRO A 15 -10.75 15.46 16.63
CA PRO A 15 -9.34 15.48 17.00
C PRO A 15 -9.00 14.56 18.17
N GLU A 16 -9.95 14.30 19.07
CA GLU A 16 -9.79 13.44 20.25
C GLU A 16 -10.57 12.10 20.15
N GLY A 17 -11.23 11.86 19.02
CA GLY A 17 -12.02 10.64 18.80
C GLY A 17 -11.20 9.46 18.27
N PRO A 18 -11.67 8.21 18.46
CA PRO A 18 -11.05 7.05 17.85
C PRO A 18 -11.13 7.17 16.33
N ARG A 19 -9.96 7.32 15.67
CA ARG A 19 -9.80 7.33 14.20
C ARG A 19 -9.92 5.91 13.61
N GLY A 20 -10.95 5.18 14.03
CA GLY A 20 -11.19 3.82 13.58
C GLY A 20 -12.00 3.81 12.30
N THR A 21 -11.48 3.19 11.25
CA THR A 21 -12.25 2.82 10.06
C THR A 21 -12.84 1.44 10.28
N ARG A 22 -14.17 1.30 10.25
CA ARG A 22 -14.83 0.01 10.22
C ARG A 22 -14.81 -0.51 8.80
N VAL A 23 -14.25 -1.70 8.62
CA VAL A 23 -14.25 -2.42 7.34
C VAL A 23 -15.15 -3.63 7.47
N GLU A 24 -16.07 -3.80 6.52
CA GLU A 24 -16.99 -4.92 6.44
C GLU A 24 -16.94 -5.56 5.06
N VAL A 25 -16.89 -6.89 5.04
CA VAL A 25 -16.93 -7.68 3.82
C VAL A 25 -18.12 -8.62 3.88
N THR A 26 -19.07 -8.40 2.98
CA THR A 26 -20.28 -9.22 2.86
C THR A 26 -20.16 -10.14 1.65
N MET A 27 -20.52 -11.41 1.83
CA MET A 27 -20.53 -12.39 0.75
C MET A 27 -21.92 -12.98 0.55
N GLU A 28 -22.36 -13.01 -0.70
CA GLU A 28 -23.66 -13.55 -1.09
C GLU A 28 -23.48 -14.59 -2.19
N GLY A 29 -24.17 -15.73 -2.08
CA GLY A 29 -24.05 -16.82 -3.04
C GLY A 29 -25.02 -17.96 -2.78
N GLY A 30 -25.01 -18.95 -3.69
CA GLY A 30 -25.75 -20.19 -3.51
C GLY A 30 -25.32 -20.91 -2.24
N TYR A 31 -26.27 -21.56 -1.57
CA TYR A 31 -26.02 -22.28 -0.30
C TYR A 31 -24.88 -23.28 -0.42
N ASP A 32 -24.80 -24.00 -1.53
CA ASP A 32 -23.76 -24.98 -1.84
C ASP A 32 -22.36 -24.36 -1.88
N ILE A 33 -22.23 -23.13 -2.38
CA ILE A 33 -20.97 -22.38 -2.39
C ILE A 33 -20.64 -21.87 -1.00
N LEU A 34 -21.61 -21.27 -0.29
CA LEU A 34 -21.39 -20.74 1.06
C LEU A 34 -21.05 -21.85 2.06
N HIS A 35 -21.70 -23.00 1.93
CA HIS A 35 -21.40 -24.21 2.68
C HIS A 35 -19.96 -24.66 2.40
N ASP A 36 -19.56 -24.74 1.12
CA ASP A 36 -18.19 -25.10 0.77
C ASP A 36 -17.16 -24.10 1.32
N VAL A 37 -17.42 -22.79 1.23
CA VAL A 37 -16.52 -21.76 1.81
C VAL A 37 -16.36 -21.98 3.32
N SER A 38 -17.48 -22.22 4.02
CA SER A 38 -17.50 -22.36 5.47
C SER A 38 -16.90 -23.68 5.95
N CYS A 39 -17.03 -24.74 5.14
CA CYS A 39 -16.66 -26.11 5.51
C CYS A 39 -15.43 -26.64 4.77
N ALA A 40 -14.78 -25.88 3.88
CA ALA A 40 -13.66 -26.34 3.04
C ALA A 40 -12.49 -26.95 3.83
N LEU A 41 -12.30 -26.55 5.09
CA LEU A 41 -11.27 -27.11 5.99
C LEU A 41 -11.62 -28.51 6.53
N ARG A 42 -12.88 -28.93 6.46
CA ARG A 42 -13.39 -30.16 7.08
C ARG A 42 -13.53 -31.32 6.09
N GLN A 43 -13.76 -31.04 4.81
CA GLN A 43 -14.02 -32.05 3.79
C GLN A 43 -13.48 -31.60 2.42
N PRO A 44 -12.77 -32.47 1.69
CA PRO A 44 -12.33 -32.15 0.34
C PRO A 44 -13.51 -32.07 -0.64
N ILE A 45 -13.58 -30.98 -1.39
CA ILE A 45 -14.62 -30.73 -2.41
C ILE A 45 -14.29 -31.58 -3.65
N ARG A 46 -15.19 -32.49 -4.03
CA ARG A 46 -14.99 -33.40 -5.18
C ARG A 46 -15.05 -32.68 -6.53
N SER A 47 -15.88 -31.66 -6.66
CA SER A 47 -16.07 -30.95 -7.92
C SER A 47 -14.92 -29.98 -8.18
N LEU A 48 -14.19 -30.17 -9.29
CA LEU A 48 -13.09 -29.29 -9.69
C LEU A 48 -13.56 -27.86 -9.93
N TYR A 49 -14.73 -27.68 -10.54
CA TYR A 49 -15.32 -26.36 -10.76
C TYR A 49 -15.58 -25.65 -9.43
N ARG A 50 -16.24 -26.32 -8.47
CA ARG A 50 -16.51 -25.74 -7.15
C ARG A 50 -15.20 -25.40 -6.42
N THR A 51 -14.22 -26.30 -6.44
CA THR A 51 -12.88 -26.04 -5.89
C THR A 51 -12.23 -24.80 -6.50
N HIS A 52 -12.33 -24.60 -7.81
CA HIS A 52 -11.79 -23.41 -8.46
C HIS A 52 -12.50 -22.12 -8.02
N VAL A 53 -13.84 -22.15 -7.94
CA VAL A 53 -14.65 -21.01 -7.46
C VAL A 53 -14.24 -20.64 -6.02
N ILE A 54 -14.10 -21.62 -5.13
CA ILE A 54 -13.71 -21.41 -3.74
C ILE A 54 -12.27 -20.87 -3.63
N ARG A 55 -11.33 -21.38 -4.42
CA ARG A 55 -9.97 -20.83 -4.47
C ARG A 55 -9.95 -19.39 -4.95
N ARG A 56 -10.68 -19.07 -6.02
CA ARG A 56 -10.78 -17.70 -6.54
C ARG A 56 -11.37 -16.76 -5.48
N PHE A 57 -12.35 -17.22 -4.72
CA PHE A 57 -12.92 -16.46 -3.60
C PHE A 57 -11.85 -16.14 -2.54
N TRP A 58 -11.15 -17.15 -2.03
CA TRP A 58 -10.11 -16.94 -1.01
C TRP A 58 -8.96 -16.06 -1.52
N ASN A 59 -8.56 -16.22 -2.78
CA ASN A 59 -7.57 -15.34 -3.40
C ASN A 59 -8.07 -13.88 -3.47
N THR A 60 -9.36 -13.67 -3.71
CA THR A 60 -9.95 -12.32 -3.74
C THR A 60 -9.94 -11.70 -2.34
N LEU A 61 -10.38 -12.43 -1.31
CA LEU A 61 -10.32 -11.96 0.07
C LEU A 61 -8.88 -11.68 0.53
N GLN A 62 -7.94 -12.57 0.19
CA GLN A 62 -6.53 -12.37 0.50
C GLN A 62 -5.98 -11.12 -0.19
N SER A 63 -6.36 -10.89 -1.46
CA SER A 63 -5.97 -9.67 -2.16
C SER A 63 -6.56 -8.41 -1.52
N ILE A 64 -7.81 -8.44 -1.04
CA ILE A 64 -8.42 -7.31 -0.31
C ILE A 64 -7.68 -7.07 1.01
N ASN A 65 -7.37 -8.11 1.77
CA ASN A 65 -6.65 -7.97 3.04
C ASN A 65 -5.22 -7.44 2.85
N GLN A 66 -4.47 -7.96 1.88
CA GLN A 66 -3.15 -7.42 1.51
C GLN A 66 -3.24 -5.95 1.10
N THR A 67 -4.34 -5.60 0.44
CA THR A 67 -4.65 -4.25 0.00
C THR A 67 -4.80 -3.33 1.22
N ASP A 68 -5.70 -3.67 2.14
CA ASP A 68 -5.92 -2.88 3.35
C ASP A 68 -4.68 -2.77 4.25
N GLN A 69 -3.88 -3.84 4.35
CA GLN A 69 -2.62 -3.82 5.10
C GLN A 69 -1.62 -2.82 4.50
N MET A 70 -1.50 -2.77 3.17
CA MET A 70 -0.61 -1.81 2.51
C MET A 70 -1.11 -0.38 2.69
N LEU A 71 -2.43 -0.13 2.63
CA LEU A 71 -3.00 1.19 2.93
C LEU A 71 -2.70 1.64 4.35
N ALA A 72 -2.95 0.78 5.34
CA ALA A 72 -2.68 1.08 6.74
C ALA A 72 -1.18 1.35 6.96
N HIS A 73 -0.32 0.56 6.30
CA HIS A 73 1.12 0.76 6.31
C HIS A 73 1.52 2.14 5.76
N LEU A 74 1.02 2.52 4.59
CA LEU A 74 1.30 3.83 3.99
C LEU A 74 0.72 4.99 4.82
N GLN A 75 -0.46 4.80 5.42
CA GLN A 75 -1.08 5.79 6.31
C GLN A 75 -0.26 6.04 7.58
N ALA A 76 0.52 5.05 8.03
CA ALA A 76 1.43 5.20 9.16
C ALA A 76 2.70 6.01 8.81
N PHE A 77 2.88 6.46 7.57
CA PHE A 77 4.05 7.24 7.16
C PHE A 77 4.30 8.45 8.07
N SER A 78 3.26 9.24 8.34
CA SER A 78 3.38 10.49 9.09
C SER A 78 3.21 10.34 10.60
N SER A 79 2.95 9.13 11.10
CA SER A 79 2.73 8.91 12.54
C SER A 79 4.03 8.75 13.33
N VAL A 80 5.13 8.35 12.69
CA VAL A 80 6.41 8.03 13.31
C VAL A 80 7.54 8.72 12.55
N PRO A 81 8.33 9.62 13.17
CA PRO A 81 9.42 10.34 12.53
C PRO A 81 10.45 9.45 11.81
N GLU A 82 10.70 8.26 12.35
CA GLU A 82 11.64 7.27 11.85
C GLU A 82 11.22 6.70 10.48
N HIS A 83 9.97 6.88 10.05
CA HIS A 83 9.51 6.46 8.72
C HIS A 83 9.94 7.45 7.62
N PHE A 84 10.16 8.73 7.95
CA PHE A 84 10.47 9.79 6.98
C PHE A 84 11.77 10.56 7.25
N THR A 85 12.40 10.36 8.40
CA THR A 85 13.70 10.95 8.72
C THR A 85 14.81 10.11 8.12
N LEU A 86 15.58 10.70 7.20
CA LEU A 86 16.67 10.00 6.52
C LEU A 86 17.81 9.69 7.51
N PRO A 87 18.25 8.42 7.61
CA PRO A 87 19.46 8.03 8.33
C PRO A 87 20.71 8.84 7.96
N ASP A 88 21.54 9.16 8.96
CA ASP A 88 22.78 9.93 8.73
C ASP A 88 23.81 9.17 7.87
N SER A 89 23.84 7.84 7.96
CA SER A 89 24.66 6.98 7.09
C SER A 89 24.37 7.20 5.60
N THR A 90 23.11 7.44 5.26
CA THR A 90 22.69 7.70 3.87
C THR A 90 23.12 9.08 3.39
N LYS A 91 23.16 10.08 4.28
CA LYS A 91 23.72 11.41 3.96
C LYS A 91 25.19 11.33 3.60
N SER A 92 25.90 10.35 4.14
CA SER A 92 27.31 10.06 3.86
C SER A 92 27.52 9.17 2.63
N GLY A 93 26.46 8.86 1.86
CA GLY A 93 26.54 8.09 0.62
C GLY A 93 26.48 6.57 0.79
N VAL A 94 26.20 6.06 2.00
CA VAL A 94 26.05 4.62 2.23
C VAL A 94 24.65 4.16 1.83
N PRO A 95 24.50 3.19 0.91
CA PRO A 95 23.20 2.68 0.51
C PRO A 95 22.56 1.87 1.64
N LEU A 96 21.35 2.24 2.05
CA LEU A 96 20.57 1.49 3.05
C LEU A 96 20.03 0.16 2.50
N PHE A 97 19.72 0.14 1.21
CA PHE A 97 19.18 -1.01 0.51
C PHE A 97 20.07 -1.38 -0.65
N TYR A 98 20.26 -2.67 -0.85
CA TYR A 98 20.90 -3.22 -2.04
C TYR A 98 20.08 -4.38 -2.59
N ILE A 99 20.21 -4.63 -3.88
CA ILE A 99 19.58 -5.78 -4.55
C ILE A 99 20.70 -6.77 -4.85
N PRO A 100 20.75 -7.92 -4.14
CA PRO A 100 21.71 -8.97 -4.43
C PRO A 100 21.64 -9.42 -5.90
N PRO A 101 22.78 -9.77 -6.52
CA PRO A 101 22.78 -10.31 -7.88
C PRO A 101 21.95 -11.59 -7.94
N GLY A 102 21.00 -11.64 -8.87
CA GLY A 102 20.08 -12.77 -9.04
C GLY A 102 18.82 -12.73 -8.16
N SER A 103 18.67 -11.76 -7.26
CA SER A 103 17.41 -11.50 -6.56
C SER A 103 16.74 -10.24 -7.12
N GLY A 104 15.41 -10.26 -7.20
CA GLY A 104 14.61 -9.07 -7.55
C GLY A 104 14.19 -8.25 -6.33
N THR A 105 14.63 -8.62 -5.13
CA THR A 105 14.11 -8.07 -3.87
C THR A 105 15.17 -7.29 -3.10
N PRO A 106 14.81 -6.09 -2.58
CA PRO A 106 15.73 -5.24 -1.82
C PRO A 106 16.01 -5.82 -0.43
N HIS A 107 17.28 -5.82 -0.05
CA HIS A 107 17.76 -6.23 1.26
C HIS A 107 18.30 -5.02 2.02
N SER A 108 18.00 -4.94 3.32
CA SER A 108 18.55 -3.90 4.21
C SER A 108 19.98 -4.24 4.59
N GLY A 109 20.86 -3.24 4.63
CA GLY A 109 22.17 -3.35 5.26
C GLY A 109 22.05 -3.69 6.76
N SER A 110 23.11 -4.27 7.32
CA SER A 110 23.18 -4.86 8.67
C SER A 110 23.07 -3.88 9.84
N ASP A 111 22.91 -2.58 9.59
CA ASP A 111 22.98 -1.57 10.64
C ASP A 111 21.64 -1.45 11.38
N SER A 112 21.62 -1.95 12.62
CA SER A 112 20.46 -1.93 13.52
C SER A 112 19.96 -0.52 13.85
N SER A 113 20.80 0.51 13.71
CA SER A 113 20.47 1.92 13.93
C SER A 113 19.40 2.47 12.98
N HIS A 114 19.14 1.79 11.86
CA HIS A 114 18.17 2.21 10.85
C HIS A 114 17.07 1.18 10.61
N ALA A 115 16.93 0.22 11.53
CA ALA A 115 16.00 -0.90 11.39
C ALA A 115 14.54 -0.46 11.22
N GLN A 116 14.10 0.63 11.86
CA GLN A 116 12.72 1.12 11.73
C GLN A 116 12.45 1.72 10.35
N PHE A 117 13.33 2.61 9.86
CA PHE A 117 13.26 3.16 8.51
C PHE A 117 13.30 2.03 7.48
N ALA A 118 14.23 1.08 7.64
CA ALA A 118 14.36 -0.05 6.74
C ALA A 118 13.13 -0.96 6.74
N ALA A 119 12.58 -1.27 7.91
CA ALA A 119 11.38 -2.08 8.07
C ALA A 119 10.16 -1.42 7.43
N TYR A 120 10.03 -0.09 7.55
CA TYR A 120 8.95 0.65 6.93
C TYR A 120 9.04 0.64 5.40
N TRP A 121 10.22 0.93 4.83
CA TRP A 121 10.36 1.06 3.38
C TRP A 121 10.47 -0.27 2.65
N LYS A 122 10.90 -1.35 3.31
CA LYS A 122 11.10 -2.66 2.64
C LYS A 122 9.85 -3.21 1.95
N PRO A 123 8.64 -3.24 2.56
CA PRO A 123 7.41 -3.66 1.87
C PRO A 123 7.09 -2.80 0.65
N VAL A 124 7.32 -1.48 0.75
CA VAL A 124 7.09 -0.52 -0.33
C VAL A 124 8.03 -0.80 -1.50
N LEU A 125 9.34 -0.95 -1.23
CA LEU A 125 10.36 -1.23 -2.25
C LEU A 125 10.24 -2.62 -2.87
N SER A 126 9.63 -3.58 -2.18
CA SER A 126 9.44 -4.96 -2.66
C SER A 126 8.11 -5.15 -3.41
N MET A 127 7.28 -4.12 -3.51
CA MET A 127 5.94 -4.21 -4.08
C MET A 127 6.00 -4.24 -5.62
N ASP A 128 5.22 -5.14 -6.22
CA ASP A 128 5.11 -5.28 -7.67
C ASP A 128 4.52 -4.01 -8.33
N ALA A 129 5.09 -3.60 -9.47
CA ALA A 129 4.72 -2.38 -10.18
C ALA A 129 3.24 -2.34 -10.60
N ASN A 130 2.61 -3.48 -10.91
CA ASN A 130 1.18 -3.52 -11.24
C ASN A 130 0.30 -3.27 -10.00
N SER A 131 0.84 -3.49 -8.80
CA SER A 131 0.15 -3.18 -7.55
C SER A 131 0.23 -1.69 -7.23
N TRP A 132 1.36 -1.02 -7.51
CA TRP A 132 1.51 0.44 -7.30
C TRP A 132 0.43 1.27 -7.98
N GLN A 133 0.03 0.90 -9.19
CA GLN A 133 -1.00 1.62 -9.96
C GLN A 133 -2.39 1.58 -9.30
N ARG A 134 -2.65 0.61 -8.42
CA ARG A 134 -3.91 0.55 -7.66
C ARG A 134 -3.95 1.55 -6.50
N TRP A 135 -2.79 2.07 -6.08
CA TRP A 135 -2.63 2.88 -4.87
C TRP A 135 -2.36 4.36 -5.13
N LEU A 136 -1.67 4.65 -6.22
CA LEU A 136 -1.21 5.99 -6.51
C LEU A 136 -2.00 6.58 -7.65
N HIS A 137 -2.80 7.58 -7.32
CA HIS A 137 -3.32 8.52 -8.29
C HIS A 137 -2.32 9.66 -8.46
N MET A 138 -1.61 9.68 -9.59
CA MET A 138 -0.68 10.75 -9.92
C MET A 138 -1.49 12.03 -10.19
N HIS A 139 -1.46 12.97 -9.25
CA HIS A 139 -2.02 14.30 -9.45
C HIS A 139 -0.93 15.20 -10.03
N ARG A 140 -1.12 15.69 -11.25
CA ARG A 140 -0.21 16.65 -11.85
C ARG A 140 -0.56 18.05 -11.36
N LEU A 141 0.20 18.54 -10.39
CA LEU A 141 0.17 19.95 -10.00
C LEU A 141 1.04 20.75 -10.96
N VAL A 142 0.45 21.72 -11.65
CA VAL A 142 1.19 22.68 -12.48
C VAL A 142 1.35 23.95 -11.66
N LEU A 143 2.57 24.25 -11.25
CA LEU A 143 2.91 25.50 -10.60
C LEU A 143 3.43 26.47 -11.66
N ILE A 144 2.78 27.60 -11.81
CA ILE A 144 3.32 28.73 -12.57
C ILE A 144 4.08 29.57 -11.55
N LEU A 145 5.41 29.54 -11.62
CA LEU A 145 6.25 30.38 -10.78
C LEU A 145 6.24 31.79 -11.37
N GLU A 146 5.59 32.73 -10.68
CA GLU A 146 5.73 34.15 -10.95
C GLU A 146 6.92 34.70 -10.16
N HIS A 147 7.56 35.75 -10.68
CA HIS A 147 8.65 36.39 -9.97
C HIS A 147 8.08 37.27 -8.84
N ASP A 148 8.59 37.07 -7.61
CA ASP A 148 8.25 37.93 -6.45
C ASP A 148 8.61 39.41 -6.67
N THR A 149 9.48 39.69 -7.64
CA THR A 149 9.87 41.03 -8.05
C THR A 149 9.74 41.17 -9.57
N PRO A 150 9.32 42.35 -10.08
CA PRO A 150 9.16 42.54 -11.52
C PRO A 150 10.50 42.30 -12.23
N LEU A 151 10.47 41.45 -13.26
CA LEU A 151 11.61 41.16 -14.12
C LEU A 151 12.22 42.47 -14.67
N PRO A 152 13.57 42.58 -14.73
CA PRO A 152 14.23 43.71 -15.34
C PRO A 152 13.77 43.92 -16.79
N LYS A 153 13.48 45.18 -17.16
CA LYS A 153 12.91 45.57 -18.48
C LYS A 153 13.74 45.15 -19.71
N HIS A 154 14.97 44.66 -19.50
CA HIS A 154 15.92 44.31 -20.56
C HIS A 154 16.42 42.87 -20.45
N LEU A 155 15.62 41.97 -19.87
CA LEU A 155 15.96 40.55 -19.87
C LEU A 155 15.90 40.01 -21.31
N HIS A 156 17.04 39.61 -21.87
CA HIS A 156 17.09 38.97 -23.18
C HIS A 156 16.52 37.54 -23.07
N THR A 157 15.30 37.34 -23.54
CA THR A 157 14.75 35.99 -23.76
C THR A 157 15.25 35.47 -25.12
N PRO A 158 15.75 34.22 -25.22
CA PRO A 158 16.04 33.61 -26.50
C PRO A 158 14.74 33.46 -27.29
N GLY A 159 14.68 34.07 -28.48
CA GLY A 159 13.57 33.95 -29.43
C GLY A 159 13.71 32.73 -30.34
#